data_AF-A0A2I0PE80-F1
#
_entry.id   AF-A0A2I0PE80-F1
#
_cell.length_a   1.000
_cell.length_b   1.000
_cell.length_c   1.000
_cell.angle_alpha   90.00
_cell.angle_beta   90.00
_cell.angle_gamma   90.00
#
_symmetry.space_group_name_H-M   'P 1'
#
loop_
_entity.id
_entity.type
_entity.pdbx_description
1 polymer ?
#
loop_
_entity_poly.entity_id
_entity_poly.type
_entity_poly.pdbx_seq_one_letter_code
_entity_poly.pdbx_strand_id
1 'polypeptide(L)'
;MSPPSSRTTGYSVITGFVILAILVLIPMVISGPAPMPGTVPGTGAASGVDLCSPFIPIFTDPAVKLAETSRPEFVLQLFDEAVAYEPLLATNGTQVHMGFWSGKGNHGSLVVLLDAINSAPVSAAGTIHKAIWDEGVTSSYQYPSYVTMQNERWYERGYPVNGTALIMGRAYVDPYPVSPEQADIIWGQYSERYAMMAVPLSEATGNPVTVWCYVEGARANRVFYTYELPILEELEKEGVVTVRFAKEQTADWTVPGDWIYGTANAPEPIPAS
;
A
#
# COMPACT_ATOMS: atom_id res chain seq x y z
N MET A 1 17.98 -15.07 -69.74
CA MET A 1 18.89 -13.94 -69.48
C MET A 1 18.92 -13.67 -67.99
N SER A 2 20.11 -13.34 -67.48
CA SER A 2 20.63 -13.45 -66.11
C SER A 2 19.74 -12.96 -64.94
N PRO A 3 19.95 -13.49 -63.71
CA PRO A 3 19.30 -13.03 -62.49
C PRO A 3 20.08 -11.85 -61.84
N PRO A 4 19.45 -11.04 -60.97
CA PRO A 4 20.16 -10.34 -59.91
C PRO A 4 19.80 -10.99 -58.55
N SER A 5 20.75 -11.60 -57.85
CA SER A 5 21.71 -10.95 -56.94
C SER A 5 21.07 -10.54 -55.61
N SER A 6 21.24 -11.41 -54.61
CA SER A 6 21.12 -11.14 -53.17
C SER A 6 22.11 -10.08 -52.69
N ARG A 7 21.66 -9.12 -51.85
CA ARG A 7 22.52 -8.50 -50.82
C ARG A 7 21.76 -8.22 -49.53
N THR A 8 22.28 -8.82 -48.48
CA THR A 8 22.02 -8.63 -47.05
C THR A 8 22.68 -7.34 -46.55
N THR A 9 22.03 -6.59 -45.66
CA THR A 9 22.63 -5.69 -44.66
C THR A 9 21.50 -5.27 -43.71
N GLY A 10 21.46 -5.54 -42.41
CA GLY A 10 22.56 -5.71 -41.47
C GLY A 10 22.80 -4.46 -40.61
N TYR A 11 21.75 -3.69 -40.25
CA TYR A 11 21.85 -2.55 -39.31
C TYR A 11 20.52 -2.34 -38.56
N SER A 12 20.32 -3.00 -37.42
CA SER A 12 19.22 -2.65 -36.49
C SER A 12 19.40 -3.08 -35.03
N VAL A 13 20.63 -3.33 -34.57
CA VAL A 13 20.88 -3.69 -33.16
C VAL A 13 21.74 -2.65 -32.43
N ILE A 14 22.43 -1.76 -33.14
CA ILE A 14 23.34 -0.77 -32.51
C ILE A 14 22.63 0.55 -32.19
N THR A 15 21.52 0.89 -32.85
CA THR A 15 20.78 2.14 -32.60
C THR A 15 19.90 2.09 -31.32
N GLY A 16 19.56 0.88 -30.84
CA GLY A 16 18.71 0.71 -29.65
C GLY A 16 19.43 0.94 -28.31
N PHE A 17 20.75 0.79 -28.25
CA PHE A 17 21.52 0.94 -27.01
C PHE A 17 22.01 2.38 -26.73
N VAL A 18 22.05 3.26 -27.74
CA VAL A 18 22.51 4.64 -27.57
C VAL A 18 21.39 5.56 -27.04
N ILE A 19 20.11 5.23 -27.29
CA ILE A 19 18.96 6.01 -26.77
C ILE A 19 18.69 5.72 -25.29
N LEU A 20 18.99 4.50 -24.81
CA LEU A 20 18.80 4.14 -23.40
C LEU A 20 19.85 4.75 -22.47
N ALA A 21 21.06 5.03 -22.98
CA ALA A 21 22.14 5.66 -22.19
C ALA A 21 21.99 7.19 -22.04
N ILE A 22 21.17 7.84 -22.88
CA ILE A 22 20.94 9.30 -22.82
C ILE A 22 19.80 9.67 -21.83
N LEU A 23 18.90 8.72 -21.50
CA LEU A 23 17.79 8.96 -20.56
C LEU A 23 18.13 8.69 -19.09
N VAL A 24 19.32 8.18 -18.77
CA VAL A 24 19.76 7.87 -17.39
C VAL A 24 20.73 8.94 -16.82
N LEU A 25 21.05 10.00 -17.58
CA LEU A 25 22.04 11.02 -17.18
C LEU A 25 21.52 12.47 -17.18
N ILE A 26 20.23 12.67 -16.89
CA ILE A 26 19.67 14.01 -16.59
C ILE A 26 18.74 13.82 -15.39
N PRO A 27 19.19 14.10 -14.15
CA PRO A 27 19.44 15.48 -13.76
C PRO A 27 20.66 15.63 -12.84
N MET A 28 21.75 16.16 -13.37
CA MET A 28 22.69 16.94 -12.57
C MET A 28 23.05 18.19 -13.36
N VAL A 29 23.19 19.30 -12.65
CA VAL A 29 23.62 20.63 -13.13
C VAL A 29 22.49 21.53 -13.64
N ILE A 30 21.75 22.13 -12.71
CA ILE A 30 21.51 23.58 -12.74
C ILE A 30 21.69 24.11 -11.32
N SER A 31 22.92 24.53 -11.01
CA SER A 31 23.23 25.37 -9.85
C SER A 31 23.89 26.64 -10.37
N GLY A 32 23.21 27.76 -10.22
CA GLY A 32 23.72 29.11 -10.46
C GLY A 32 22.91 30.10 -9.62
N PRO A 33 23.55 30.94 -8.78
CA PRO A 33 22.85 31.87 -7.91
C PRO A 33 22.71 33.25 -8.57
N ALA A 34 21.58 33.91 -8.36
CA ALA A 34 21.43 35.37 -8.47
C ALA A 34 20.12 35.81 -7.76
N PRO A 35 19.91 37.10 -7.46
CA PRO A 35 20.06 37.68 -6.13
C PRO A 35 18.72 38.08 -5.48
N MET A 36 18.71 38.22 -4.15
CA MET A 36 17.65 38.95 -3.42
C MET A 36 17.69 40.45 -3.81
N PRO A 37 16.54 41.14 -3.91
CA PRO A 37 15.97 41.80 -2.72
C PRO A 37 14.42 41.92 -2.71
N GLY A 38 13.82 41.81 -1.52
CA GLY A 38 12.43 42.20 -1.33
C GLY A 38 11.79 41.65 -0.06
N THR A 39 12.05 42.29 1.07
CA THR A 39 11.35 42.04 2.33
C THR A 39 9.89 42.45 2.20
N VAL A 40 8.96 41.50 2.35
CA VAL A 40 7.54 41.78 2.64
C VAL A 40 7.12 40.90 3.83
N PRO A 41 6.61 41.47 4.92
CA PRO A 41 6.10 40.69 6.04
C PRO A 41 4.65 40.27 5.77
N GLY A 42 4.37 38.97 5.77
CA GLY A 42 3.03 38.45 5.51
C GLY A 42 2.86 37.00 5.93
N THR A 43 2.37 36.84 7.16
CA THR A 43 1.39 35.81 7.61
C THR A 43 1.63 34.33 7.27
N GLY A 44 1.95 33.59 8.34
CA GLY A 44 1.89 32.14 8.54
C GLY A 44 1.28 31.28 7.42
N ALA A 45 2.16 30.61 6.70
CA ALA A 45 1.86 29.37 6.00
C ALA A 45 2.71 28.27 6.63
N ALA A 46 2.06 27.12 6.88
CA ALA A 46 2.63 25.96 7.53
C ALA A 46 3.94 25.50 6.87
N SER A 47 4.85 25.07 7.73
CA SER A 47 6.21 24.63 7.45
C SER A 47 6.31 23.78 6.19
N GLY A 48 7.13 24.23 5.25
CA GLY A 48 7.69 23.35 4.23
C GLY A 48 8.41 22.21 4.92
N VAL A 49 7.97 20.99 4.64
CA VAL A 49 8.65 19.78 5.09
C VAL A 49 9.94 19.70 4.29
N ASP A 50 11.06 19.85 4.99
CA ASP A 50 12.39 19.59 4.48
C ASP A 50 12.50 18.10 4.14
N LEU A 51 12.32 17.75 2.86
CA LEU A 51 12.44 16.38 2.34
C LEU A 51 13.89 15.84 2.38
N CYS A 52 14.84 16.60 2.94
CA CYS A 52 16.23 16.20 3.15
C CYS A 52 16.58 15.88 4.62
N SER A 53 15.59 15.75 5.52
CA SER A 53 15.88 15.25 6.88
C SER A 53 16.41 13.81 6.80
N PRO A 54 17.52 13.45 7.48
CA PRO A 54 17.99 12.07 7.49
C PRO A 54 16.88 11.18 8.05
N PHE A 55 16.49 10.15 7.32
CA PHE A 55 15.64 9.09 7.83
C PHE A 55 16.28 8.50 9.09
N ILE A 56 15.62 8.65 10.25
CA ILE A 56 16.07 8.09 11.53
C ILE A 56 15.09 6.97 11.89
N PRO A 57 15.54 5.70 11.95
CA PRO A 57 14.68 4.60 12.38
C PRO A 57 14.19 4.79 13.82
N ILE A 58 12.97 4.33 14.11
CA ILE A 58 12.38 4.37 15.44
C ILE A 58 12.51 2.98 16.07
N PHE A 59 13.10 2.89 17.26
CA PHE A 59 13.21 1.63 18.00
C PHE A 59 12.18 1.60 19.12
N THR A 60 10.92 1.34 18.75
CA THR A 60 9.84 1.11 19.72
C THR A 60 10.00 -0.27 20.37
N ASP A 61 9.78 -0.38 21.67
CA ASP A 61 9.73 -1.67 22.37
C ASP A 61 8.61 -2.54 21.75
N PRO A 62 8.89 -3.79 21.30
CA PRO A 62 7.87 -4.64 20.70
C PRO A 62 6.69 -4.90 21.64
N ALA A 63 6.90 -4.97 22.96
CA ALA A 63 5.81 -5.15 23.91
C ALA A 63 4.83 -3.96 23.91
N VAL A 64 5.35 -2.73 23.73
CA VAL A 64 4.52 -1.52 23.61
C VAL A 64 3.70 -1.58 22.32
N LYS A 65 4.33 -1.92 21.19
CA LYS A 65 3.61 -1.99 19.91
C LYS A 65 2.55 -3.09 19.90
N LEU A 66 2.87 -4.28 20.41
CA LEU A 66 1.91 -5.38 20.56
C LEU A 66 0.73 -4.98 21.44
N ALA A 67 0.96 -4.26 22.54
CA ALA A 67 -0.11 -3.73 23.38
C ALA A 67 -0.94 -2.67 22.65
N GLU A 68 -0.32 -1.84 21.81
CA GLU A 68 -1.01 -0.83 21.00
C GLU A 68 -1.92 -1.49 19.95
N THR A 69 -1.38 -2.38 19.10
CA THR A 69 -2.08 -2.99 17.96
C THR A 69 -3.11 -4.04 18.39
N SER A 70 -2.98 -4.64 19.57
CA SER A 70 -3.96 -5.60 20.08
C SER A 70 -5.25 -4.94 20.60
N ARG A 71 -5.25 -3.64 20.89
CA ARG A 71 -6.40 -2.94 21.44
C ARG A 71 -7.52 -2.73 20.42
N PRO A 72 -8.80 -2.95 20.77
CA PRO A 72 -9.94 -2.64 19.90
C PRO A 72 -10.00 -1.16 19.50
N GLU A 73 -9.59 -0.25 20.40
CA GLU A 73 -9.59 1.20 20.13
C GLU A 73 -8.65 1.59 18.99
N PHE A 74 -7.68 0.74 18.65
CA PHE A 74 -6.79 0.97 17.52
C PHE A 74 -7.57 0.98 16.18
N VAL A 75 -8.67 0.22 16.06
CA VAL A 75 -9.52 0.27 14.85
C VAL A 75 -10.13 1.67 14.66
N LEU A 76 -10.61 2.28 15.74
CA LEU A 76 -11.19 3.62 15.69
C LEU A 76 -10.12 4.68 15.41
N GLN A 77 -8.91 4.49 15.94
CA GLN A 77 -7.78 5.35 15.58
C GLN A 77 -7.47 5.30 14.08
N LEU A 78 -7.38 4.11 13.48
CA LEU A 78 -7.17 3.96 12.03
C LEU A 78 -8.31 4.61 11.23
N PHE A 79 -9.55 4.44 11.68
CA PHE A 79 -10.72 5.08 11.05
C PHE A 79 -10.64 6.60 11.09
N ASP A 80 -10.37 7.19 12.26
CA ASP A 80 -10.26 8.64 12.43
C ASP A 80 -9.11 9.22 11.60
N GLU A 81 -7.97 8.51 11.54
CA GLU A 81 -6.87 8.86 10.64
C GLU A 81 -7.33 8.84 9.18
N ALA A 82 -8.01 7.78 8.73
CA ALA A 82 -8.47 7.67 7.35
C ALA A 82 -9.48 8.79 6.97
N VAL A 83 -10.45 9.08 7.83
CA VAL A 83 -11.45 10.14 7.62
C VAL A 83 -10.84 11.54 7.64
N ALA A 84 -9.79 11.76 8.44
CA ALA A 84 -9.07 13.03 8.42
C ALA A 84 -8.39 13.31 7.06
N TYR A 85 -7.96 12.27 6.35
CA TYR A 85 -7.38 12.38 5.01
C TYR A 85 -8.45 12.43 3.90
N GLU A 86 -9.49 11.60 4.01
CA GLU A 86 -10.59 11.54 3.04
C GLU A 86 -11.95 11.54 3.77
N PRO A 87 -12.54 12.73 4.00
CA PRO A 87 -13.80 12.86 4.75
C PRO A 87 -14.99 12.14 4.10
N LEU A 88 -14.93 11.86 2.80
CA LEU A 88 -16.00 11.13 2.10
C LEU A 88 -16.15 9.69 2.57
N LEU A 89 -15.12 9.11 3.23
CA LEU A 89 -15.18 7.78 3.85
C LEU A 89 -16.19 7.68 5.00
N ALA A 90 -16.58 8.82 5.60
CA ALA A 90 -17.61 8.89 6.64
C ALA A 90 -18.88 9.60 6.15
N THR A 91 -19.08 9.73 4.83
CA THR A 91 -20.27 10.36 4.25
C THR A 91 -21.31 9.31 3.87
N ASN A 92 -22.53 9.47 4.39
CA ASN A 92 -23.64 8.59 4.08
C ASN A 92 -23.87 8.47 2.55
N GLY A 93 -24.02 7.24 2.06
CA GLY A 93 -24.20 6.92 0.64
C GLY A 93 -22.91 6.76 -0.17
N THR A 94 -21.73 7.03 0.40
CA THR A 94 -20.45 6.70 -0.26
C THR A 94 -20.31 5.17 -0.36
N GLN A 95 -19.87 4.67 -1.51
CA GLN A 95 -19.39 3.30 -1.65
C GLN A 95 -17.90 3.27 -1.34
N VAL A 96 -17.54 2.67 -0.21
CA VAL A 96 -16.14 2.48 0.17
C VAL A 96 -15.61 1.17 -0.42
N HIS A 97 -14.37 1.24 -0.91
CA HIS A 97 -13.61 0.13 -1.46
C HIS A 97 -12.33 -0.05 -0.64
N MET A 98 -12.05 -1.27 -0.20
CA MET A 98 -10.92 -1.59 0.67
C MET A 98 -9.98 -2.58 -0.02
N GLY A 99 -8.69 -2.26 -0.06
CA GLY A 99 -7.69 -3.03 -0.79
C GLY A 99 -6.84 -3.94 0.10
N PHE A 100 -6.55 -5.14 -0.38
CA PHE A 100 -5.62 -6.10 0.20
C PHE A 100 -4.72 -6.73 -0.87
N TRP A 101 -3.47 -6.97 -0.54
CA TRP A 101 -2.52 -7.62 -1.44
C TRP A 101 -1.59 -8.55 -0.68
N SER A 102 -1.15 -9.60 -1.33
CA SER A 102 -0.09 -10.47 -0.83
C SER A 102 0.59 -11.17 -1.99
N GLY A 103 1.86 -11.53 -1.82
CA GLY A 103 2.65 -12.12 -2.91
C GLY A 103 3.33 -11.08 -3.81
N LYS A 104 4.29 -11.55 -4.60
CA LYS A 104 5.14 -10.69 -5.42
C LYS A 104 4.36 -10.20 -6.65
N GLY A 105 4.42 -8.88 -6.90
CA GLY A 105 3.80 -8.25 -8.08
C GLY A 105 2.37 -7.77 -7.85
N ASN A 106 1.70 -8.21 -6.78
CA ASN A 106 0.30 -7.90 -6.52
C ASN A 106 0.06 -6.49 -5.96
N HIS A 107 1.05 -5.92 -5.25
CA HIS A 107 0.98 -4.55 -4.71
C HIS A 107 0.67 -3.50 -5.79
N GLY A 108 1.45 -3.49 -6.88
CA GLY A 108 1.27 -2.51 -7.95
C GLY A 108 -0.09 -2.62 -8.64
N SER A 109 -0.60 -3.84 -8.82
CA SER A 109 -1.94 -4.08 -9.36
C SER A 109 -3.03 -3.51 -8.45
N LEU A 110 -2.92 -3.72 -7.14
CA LEU A 110 -3.86 -3.14 -6.19
C LEU A 110 -3.85 -1.61 -6.26
N VAL A 111 -2.67 -0.99 -6.28
CA VAL A 111 -2.55 0.48 -6.37
C VAL A 111 -3.27 1.02 -7.61
N VAL A 112 -3.05 0.40 -8.78
CA VAL A 112 -3.73 0.80 -10.03
C VAL A 112 -5.26 0.68 -9.91
N LEU A 113 -5.75 -0.39 -9.30
CA LEU A 113 -7.19 -0.57 -9.07
C LEU A 113 -7.77 0.52 -8.17
N LEU A 114 -7.10 0.82 -7.05
CA LEU A 114 -7.58 1.82 -6.08
C LEU A 114 -7.56 3.23 -6.69
N ASP A 115 -6.53 3.57 -7.47
CA ASP A 115 -6.46 4.83 -8.21
C ASP A 115 -7.61 4.94 -9.24
N ALA A 116 -7.94 3.84 -9.93
CA ALA A 116 -9.05 3.80 -10.88
C ALA A 116 -10.41 4.02 -10.18
N ILE A 117 -10.61 3.43 -9.00
CA ILE A 117 -11.81 3.63 -8.19
C ILE A 117 -11.92 5.07 -7.70
N ASN A 118 -10.83 5.63 -7.15
CA ASN A 118 -10.81 7.01 -6.65
C ASN A 118 -11.00 8.06 -7.76
N SER A 119 -10.66 7.71 -9.00
CA SER A 119 -10.86 8.55 -10.19
C SER A 119 -12.20 8.32 -10.89
N ALA A 120 -13.00 7.35 -10.43
CA ALA A 120 -14.27 7.02 -11.06
C ALA A 120 -15.25 8.21 -10.94
N PRO A 121 -16.00 8.53 -12.02
CA PRO A 121 -17.03 9.55 -11.93
C PRO A 121 -18.13 9.10 -10.97
N VAL A 122 -18.82 10.08 -10.37
CA VAL A 122 -20.04 9.83 -9.60
C VAL A 122 -21.04 9.07 -10.49
N SER A 123 -21.61 7.99 -9.95
CA SER A 123 -22.53 7.14 -10.72
C SER A 123 -23.78 7.92 -11.15
N ALA A 124 -24.52 7.41 -12.13
CA ALA A 124 -25.81 8.00 -12.52
C ALA A 124 -26.82 8.04 -11.37
N ALA A 125 -26.66 7.18 -10.35
CA ALA A 125 -27.46 7.15 -9.13
C ALA A 125 -26.93 8.10 -8.04
N GLY A 126 -25.86 8.87 -8.31
CA GLY A 126 -25.26 9.80 -7.35
C GLY A 126 -24.24 9.17 -6.39
N THR A 127 -23.87 7.90 -6.59
CA THR A 127 -22.91 7.19 -5.71
C THR A 127 -21.50 7.72 -5.92
N ILE A 128 -20.88 8.14 -4.81
CA ILE A 128 -19.46 8.49 -4.76
C ILE A 128 -18.68 7.22 -4.42
N HIS A 129 -17.57 6.99 -5.11
CA HIS A 129 -16.66 5.87 -4.86
C HIS A 129 -15.38 6.37 -4.18
N LYS A 130 -14.96 5.70 -3.11
CA LYS A 130 -13.69 5.98 -2.44
C LYS A 130 -12.97 4.70 -2.08
N ALA A 131 -11.69 4.67 -2.40
CA ALA A 131 -10.80 3.54 -2.18
C ALA A 131 -9.81 3.84 -1.06
N ILE A 132 -9.53 2.85 -0.23
CA ILE A 132 -8.56 2.87 0.86
C ILE A 132 -7.74 1.58 0.86
N TRP A 133 -6.55 1.67 1.44
CA TRP A 133 -5.67 0.55 1.70
C TRP A 133 -4.91 0.73 3.01
N ASP A 134 -4.24 -0.31 3.50
CA ASP A 134 -3.50 -0.31 4.76
C ASP A 134 -2.40 0.76 4.82
N GLU A 135 -1.87 1.12 3.65
CA GLU A 135 -0.88 2.18 3.51
C GLU A 135 -1.47 3.59 3.62
N GLY A 136 -2.73 3.83 3.21
CA GLY A 136 -3.29 5.18 3.12
C GLY A 136 -4.55 5.35 2.28
N VAL A 137 -4.79 6.58 1.81
CA VAL A 137 -5.88 6.91 0.85
C VAL A 137 -5.39 6.97 -0.59
N THR A 138 -4.09 7.22 -0.81
CA THR A 138 -3.43 7.15 -2.12
C THR A 138 -2.01 6.60 -1.96
N SER A 139 -1.33 6.31 -3.07
CA SER A 139 0.10 5.95 -3.06
C SER A 139 1.04 7.05 -2.56
N SER A 140 0.57 8.30 -2.48
CA SER A 140 1.37 9.45 -2.04
C SER A 140 0.98 9.97 -0.65
N TYR A 141 -0.19 9.58 -0.12
CA TYR A 141 -0.70 10.02 1.18
C TYR A 141 -0.99 8.81 2.05
N GLN A 142 0.02 8.46 2.86
CA GLN A 142 -0.01 7.35 3.78
C GLN A 142 -0.54 7.75 5.17
N TYR A 143 -1.16 6.81 5.88
CA TYR A 143 -1.64 7.05 7.25
C TYR A 143 -0.47 7.27 8.22
N PRO A 144 -0.61 8.17 9.22
CA PRO A 144 0.40 8.37 10.25
C PRO A 144 0.81 7.08 10.96
N SER A 145 -0.17 6.21 11.26
CA SER A 145 0.05 4.88 11.83
C SER A 145 0.89 3.98 10.91
N TYR A 146 0.58 3.90 9.61
CA TYR A 146 1.37 3.15 8.63
C TYR A 146 2.80 3.69 8.49
N VAL A 147 2.96 5.01 8.38
CA VAL A 147 4.27 5.67 8.32
C VAL A 147 5.09 5.33 9.57
N THR A 148 4.45 5.32 10.74
CA THR A 148 5.10 4.92 12.00
C THR A 148 5.55 3.45 11.94
N MET A 149 4.68 2.53 11.52
CA MET A 149 5.01 1.11 11.35
C MET A 149 6.20 0.90 10.40
N GLN A 150 6.26 1.64 9.30
CA GLN A 150 7.38 1.61 8.35
C GLN A 150 8.68 2.18 8.93
N ASN A 151 8.58 3.25 9.74
CA ASN A 151 9.73 3.87 10.40
C ASN A 151 10.28 3.01 11.55
N GLU A 152 9.45 2.15 12.12
CA GLU A 152 9.82 1.22 13.18
C GLU A 152 10.53 -0.03 12.67
N ARG A 153 10.50 -0.31 11.36
CA ARG A 153 11.37 -1.31 10.68
C ARG A 153 11.31 -2.71 11.30
N TRP A 154 10.10 -3.14 11.65
CA TRP A 154 9.87 -4.38 12.41
C TRP A 154 10.51 -5.61 11.77
N TYR A 155 10.47 -5.74 10.44
CA TYR A 155 11.10 -6.87 9.75
C TYR A 155 12.62 -6.79 9.74
N GLU A 156 13.20 -5.63 9.42
CA GLU A 156 14.65 -5.46 9.48
C GLU A 156 15.22 -5.68 10.90
N ARG A 157 14.43 -5.37 11.94
CA ARG A 157 14.75 -5.62 13.34
C ARG A 157 14.56 -7.08 13.74
N GLY A 158 13.54 -7.76 13.21
CA GLY A 158 13.26 -9.17 13.44
C GLY A 158 14.30 -10.13 12.83
N TYR A 159 15.03 -9.69 11.81
CA TYR A 159 16.07 -10.48 11.13
C TYR A 159 17.46 -9.80 11.21
N PRO A 160 18.06 -9.67 12.41
CA PRO A 160 19.32 -8.98 12.58
C PRO A 160 20.49 -9.75 11.93
N VAL A 161 21.43 -9.02 11.34
CA VAL A 161 22.68 -9.56 10.80
C VAL A 161 23.80 -9.23 11.78
N ASN A 162 24.47 -10.26 12.31
CA ASN A 162 25.54 -10.12 13.30
C ASN A 162 25.12 -9.32 14.56
N GLY A 163 23.86 -9.49 15.00
CA GLY A 163 23.32 -8.79 16.18
C GLY A 163 22.92 -7.33 15.95
N THR A 164 22.90 -6.87 14.68
CA THR A 164 22.47 -5.51 14.32
C THR A 164 21.37 -5.53 13.27
N ALA A 165 20.41 -4.60 13.36
CA ALA A 165 19.38 -4.39 12.35
C ALA A 165 19.99 -3.61 11.17
N LEU A 166 19.86 -4.13 9.95
CA LEU A 166 20.34 -3.46 8.74
C LEU A 166 19.20 -2.64 8.11
N ILE A 167 19.19 -1.33 8.38
CA ILE A 167 18.13 -0.43 7.92
C ILE A 167 18.72 0.54 6.91
N MET A 168 18.19 0.54 5.68
CA MET A 168 18.68 1.39 4.58
C MET A 168 20.21 1.30 4.37
N GLY A 169 20.78 0.10 4.51
CA GLY A 169 22.21 -0.13 4.35
C GLY A 169 23.09 0.33 5.51
N ARG A 170 22.52 0.80 6.61
CA ARG A 170 23.24 1.16 7.84
C ARG A 170 22.90 0.16 8.95
N ALA A 171 23.92 -0.23 9.72
CA ALA A 171 23.76 -1.14 10.86
C ALA A 171 23.39 -0.35 12.12
N TYR A 172 22.38 -0.84 12.84
CA TYR A 172 21.91 -0.26 14.09
C TYR A 172 21.86 -1.32 15.20
N VAL A 173 22.22 -0.91 16.42
CA VAL A 173 21.97 -1.73 17.62
C VAL A 173 20.55 -1.43 18.08
N ASP A 174 19.69 -2.44 18.07
CA ASP A 174 18.33 -2.33 18.58
C ASP A 174 18.34 -2.43 20.12
N PRO A 175 17.94 -1.37 20.86
CA PRO A 175 17.82 -1.42 22.31
C PRO A 175 16.71 -2.37 22.79
N TYR A 176 15.77 -2.73 21.91
CA TYR A 176 14.66 -3.64 22.18
C TYR A 176 14.60 -4.74 21.11
N PRO A 177 15.45 -5.78 21.23
CA PRO A 177 15.52 -6.85 20.24
C PRO A 177 14.15 -7.44 19.90
N VAL A 178 13.88 -7.59 18.60
CA VAL A 178 12.62 -8.10 18.06
C VAL A 178 12.88 -9.50 17.49
N SER A 179 12.03 -10.47 17.80
CA SER A 179 12.06 -11.78 17.13
C SER A 179 11.29 -11.73 15.78
N PRO A 180 11.59 -12.62 14.82
CA PRO A 180 10.80 -12.76 13.60
C PRO A 180 9.30 -12.89 13.87
N GLU A 181 8.93 -13.70 14.87
CA GLU A 181 7.55 -13.96 15.26
C GLU A 181 6.89 -12.69 15.81
N GLN A 182 7.60 -11.89 16.59
CA GLN A 182 7.07 -10.61 17.08
C GLN A 182 6.84 -9.63 15.94
N ALA A 183 7.76 -9.55 14.97
CA ALA A 183 7.60 -8.70 13.79
C ALA A 183 6.36 -9.11 12.97
N ASP A 184 6.16 -10.41 12.77
CA ASP A 184 4.99 -10.94 12.07
C ASP A 184 3.68 -10.66 12.83
N ILE A 185 3.65 -10.81 14.16
CA ILE A 185 2.46 -10.51 14.96
C ILE A 185 2.15 -9.02 14.95
N ILE A 186 3.15 -8.14 15.04
CA ILE A 186 2.95 -6.69 15.02
C ILE A 186 2.31 -6.25 13.69
N TRP A 187 2.87 -6.68 12.56
CA TRP A 187 2.28 -6.39 11.25
C TRP A 187 0.93 -7.06 11.06
N GLY A 188 0.79 -8.31 11.51
CA GLY A 188 -0.46 -9.06 11.47
C GLY A 188 -1.59 -8.36 12.21
N GLN A 189 -1.36 -7.92 13.45
CA GLN A 189 -2.35 -7.22 14.25
C GLN A 189 -2.71 -5.85 13.66
N TYR A 190 -1.74 -5.10 13.13
CA TYR A 190 -2.03 -3.85 12.44
C TYR A 190 -2.99 -4.07 11.26
N SER A 191 -2.68 -5.07 10.44
CA SER A 191 -3.44 -5.42 9.23
C SER A 191 -4.82 -6.03 9.56
N GLU A 192 -4.93 -6.83 10.62
CA GLU A 192 -6.20 -7.29 11.20
C GLU A 192 -7.09 -6.11 11.58
N ARG A 193 -6.53 -5.12 12.30
CA ARG A 193 -7.26 -3.91 12.74
C ARG A 193 -7.68 -3.04 11.55
N TYR A 194 -6.86 -2.98 10.51
CA TYR A 194 -7.21 -2.33 9.26
C TYR A 194 -8.41 -3.03 8.58
N ALA A 195 -8.46 -4.36 8.53
CA ALA A 195 -9.64 -5.08 8.01
C ALA A 195 -10.90 -4.80 8.84
N MET A 196 -10.77 -4.77 10.18
CA MET A 196 -11.87 -4.44 11.08
C MET A 196 -12.41 -3.01 10.91
N MET A 197 -11.64 -2.09 10.32
CA MET A 197 -12.09 -0.73 10.01
C MET A 197 -13.30 -0.71 9.06
N ALA A 198 -13.57 -1.80 8.35
CA ALA A 198 -14.76 -1.94 7.53
C ALA A 198 -16.08 -1.78 8.32
N VAL A 199 -16.08 -2.10 9.62
CA VAL A 199 -17.26 -1.92 10.50
C VAL A 199 -17.64 -0.44 10.61
N PRO A 200 -16.81 0.46 11.18
CA PRO A 200 -17.18 1.88 11.28
C PRO A 200 -17.37 2.55 9.90
N LEU A 201 -16.70 2.09 8.84
CA LEU A 201 -16.94 2.56 7.47
C LEU A 201 -18.35 2.20 6.98
N SER A 202 -18.78 0.96 7.18
CA SER A 202 -20.12 0.50 6.78
C SER A 202 -21.20 1.24 7.58
N GLU A 203 -20.98 1.43 8.88
CA GLU A 203 -21.88 2.19 9.76
C GLU A 203 -22.01 3.65 9.33
N ALA A 204 -20.89 4.32 9.03
CA ALA A 204 -20.89 5.74 8.66
C ALA A 204 -21.49 5.99 7.27
N THR A 205 -21.29 5.06 6.34
CA THR A 205 -21.75 5.23 4.95
C THR A 205 -23.11 4.60 4.66
N GLY A 206 -23.59 3.71 5.53
CA GLY A 206 -24.83 2.95 5.33
C GLY A 206 -24.74 1.88 4.24
N ASN A 207 -23.53 1.59 3.74
CA ASN A 207 -23.28 0.61 2.68
C ASN A 207 -22.23 -0.42 3.10
N PRO A 208 -22.37 -1.71 2.74
CA PRO A 208 -21.29 -2.67 2.89
C PRO A 208 -20.02 -2.22 2.14
N VAL A 209 -18.86 -2.45 2.74
CA VAL A 209 -17.57 -2.13 2.12
C VAL A 209 -17.25 -3.17 1.04
N THR A 210 -16.82 -2.73 -0.14
CA THR A 210 -16.35 -3.65 -1.19
C THR A 210 -14.86 -3.92 -1.01
N VAL A 211 -14.49 -5.16 -0.75
CA VAL A 211 -13.10 -5.58 -0.50
C VAL A 211 -12.50 -6.20 -1.76
N TRP A 212 -11.30 -5.77 -2.14
CA TRP A 212 -10.56 -6.25 -3.32
C TRP A 212 -9.23 -6.88 -2.91
N CYS A 213 -9.02 -8.13 -3.30
CA CYS A 213 -7.88 -8.93 -2.88
C CYS A 213 -7.03 -9.39 -4.08
N TYR A 214 -5.77 -8.93 -4.15
CA TYR A 214 -4.74 -9.47 -5.05
C TYR A 214 -3.79 -10.39 -4.26
N VAL A 215 -4.15 -11.67 -4.14
CA VAL A 215 -3.48 -12.60 -3.21
C VAL A 215 -3.03 -13.91 -3.86
N GLU A 216 -3.25 -14.06 -5.16
CA GLU A 216 -2.83 -15.26 -5.90
C GLU A 216 -1.31 -15.49 -5.75
N GLY A 217 -0.95 -16.76 -5.48
CA GLY A 217 0.44 -17.17 -5.30
C GLY A 217 1.07 -16.74 -3.98
N ALA A 218 0.31 -16.18 -3.02
CA ALA A 218 0.85 -15.91 -1.70
C ALA A 218 0.93 -17.17 -0.84
N ARG A 219 1.83 -17.16 0.14
CA ARG A 219 2.04 -18.30 1.06
C ARG A 219 1.04 -18.25 2.22
N ALA A 220 0.77 -19.42 2.81
CA ALA A 220 -0.19 -19.58 3.90
C ALA A 220 0.19 -18.80 5.17
N ASN A 221 1.49 -18.60 5.42
CA ASN A 221 1.99 -17.83 6.55
C ASN A 221 2.11 -16.32 6.27
N ARG A 222 1.57 -15.82 5.15
CA ARG A 222 1.54 -14.38 4.89
C ARG A 222 0.42 -13.73 5.70
N VAL A 223 0.62 -12.44 6.00
CA VAL A 223 -0.31 -11.58 6.74
C VAL A 223 -1.77 -11.79 6.29
N PHE A 224 -2.04 -11.74 4.98
CA PHE A 224 -3.38 -11.96 4.45
C PHE A 224 -4.06 -13.24 4.93
N TYR A 225 -3.42 -14.38 4.73
CA TYR A 225 -4.04 -15.67 5.09
C TYR A 225 -4.05 -15.92 6.60
N THR A 226 -3.14 -15.31 7.35
CA THR A 226 -3.02 -15.53 8.79
C THR A 226 -3.90 -14.60 9.62
N TYR A 227 -4.07 -13.34 9.19
CA TYR A 227 -4.71 -12.28 9.98
C TYR A 227 -5.90 -11.61 9.27
N GLU A 228 -5.83 -11.37 7.96
CA GLU A 228 -6.86 -10.58 7.25
C GLU A 228 -8.05 -11.45 6.84
N LEU A 229 -7.79 -12.58 6.17
CA LEU A 229 -8.84 -13.46 5.64
C LEU A 229 -9.81 -13.97 6.72
N PRO A 230 -9.37 -14.41 7.91
CA PRO A 230 -10.31 -14.83 8.96
C PRO A 230 -11.27 -13.72 9.39
N ILE A 231 -10.78 -12.48 9.49
CA ILE A 231 -11.62 -11.32 9.80
C ILE A 231 -12.59 -11.02 8.65
N LEU A 232 -12.11 -11.07 7.41
CA LEU A 232 -12.95 -10.85 6.24
C LEU A 232 -14.07 -11.89 6.12
N GLU A 233 -13.82 -13.15 6.49
CA GLU A 233 -14.83 -14.21 6.55
C GLU A 233 -15.94 -13.89 7.55
N GLU A 234 -15.57 -13.42 8.75
CA GLU A 234 -16.50 -13.00 9.78
C GLU A 234 -17.34 -11.80 9.32
N LEU A 235 -16.68 -10.75 8.82
CA LEU A 235 -17.33 -9.53 8.37
C LEU A 235 -18.24 -9.75 7.14
N GLU A 236 -17.86 -10.65 6.23
CA GLU A 236 -18.69 -10.97 5.06
C GLU A 236 -19.97 -11.70 5.49
N LYS A 237 -19.86 -12.63 6.44
CA LYS A 237 -21.01 -13.33 7.01
C LYS A 237 -21.97 -12.38 7.73
N GLU A 238 -21.46 -11.32 8.34
CA GLU A 238 -22.24 -10.26 8.98
C GLU A 238 -22.83 -9.26 7.99
N GLY A 239 -22.46 -9.34 6.71
CA GLY A 239 -22.91 -8.39 5.67
C GLY A 239 -22.23 -7.02 5.74
N VAL A 240 -21.15 -6.89 6.51
CA VAL A 240 -20.37 -5.66 6.63
C VAL A 240 -19.52 -5.43 5.38
N VAL A 241 -19.03 -6.52 4.77
CA VAL A 241 -18.21 -6.46 3.55
C VAL A 241 -18.74 -7.36 2.45
N THR A 242 -18.32 -7.07 1.22
CA THR A 242 -18.40 -8.00 0.09
C THR A 242 -16.99 -8.22 -0.47
N VAL A 243 -16.51 -9.46 -0.50
CA VAL A 243 -15.11 -9.76 -0.85
C VAL A 243 -14.97 -10.24 -2.29
N ARG A 244 -13.94 -9.74 -2.97
CA ARG A 244 -13.63 -10.05 -4.37
C ARG A 244 -12.14 -10.36 -4.53
N PHE A 245 -11.82 -11.53 -5.07
CA PHE A 245 -10.46 -11.94 -5.39
C PHE A 245 -10.18 -11.74 -6.87
N ALA A 246 -9.08 -11.07 -7.19
CA ALA A 246 -8.62 -10.91 -8.56
C ALA A 246 -8.23 -12.28 -9.15
N LYS A 247 -8.68 -12.59 -10.36
CA LYS A 247 -8.24 -13.77 -11.11
C LYS A 247 -6.87 -13.58 -11.76
N GLU A 248 -6.53 -12.33 -12.06
CA GLU A 248 -5.29 -11.95 -12.73
C GLU A 248 -4.82 -10.58 -12.21
N GLN A 249 -3.52 -10.31 -12.32
CA GLN A 249 -2.92 -9.02 -11.92
C GLN A 249 -3.46 -7.81 -12.69
N THR A 250 -4.14 -8.03 -13.83
CA THR A 250 -4.73 -7.00 -14.68
C THR A 250 -6.23 -6.84 -14.48
N ALA A 251 -6.81 -7.45 -13.45
CA ALA A 251 -8.24 -7.39 -13.18
C ALA A 251 -8.77 -5.95 -13.12
N ASP A 252 -9.88 -5.69 -13.81
CA ASP A 252 -10.58 -4.40 -13.83
C ASP A 252 -11.82 -4.47 -12.92
N TRP A 253 -11.93 -3.55 -11.97
CA TRP A 253 -13.02 -3.49 -10.99
C TRP A 253 -14.42 -3.32 -11.61
N THR A 254 -14.48 -2.85 -12.87
CA THR A 254 -15.72 -2.68 -13.65
C THR A 254 -16.10 -3.91 -14.47
N VAL A 255 -15.23 -4.92 -14.56
CA VAL A 255 -15.44 -6.15 -15.35
C VAL A 255 -15.75 -7.31 -14.39
N PRO A 256 -17.01 -7.72 -14.20
CA PRO A 256 -17.37 -8.75 -13.22
C PRO A 256 -16.67 -10.09 -13.45
N GLY A 257 -16.29 -10.38 -14.70
CA GLY A 257 -15.59 -11.60 -15.09
C GLY A 257 -14.18 -11.72 -14.51
N ASP A 258 -13.56 -10.63 -14.07
CA ASP A 258 -12.18 -10.61 -13.57
C ASP A 258 -12.09 -11.01 -12.08
N TRP A 259 -13.24 -11.21 -11.43
CA TRP A 259 -13.35 -11.39 -9.98
C TRP A 259 -13.98 -12.72 -9.59
N ILE A 260 -13.49 -13.28 -8.51
CA ILE A 260 -14.10 -14.39 -7.77
C ILE A 260 -14.73 -13.80 -6.51
N TYR A 261 -16.00 -14.08 -6.27
CA TYR A 261 -16.77 -13.46 -5.19
C TYR A 261 -16.81 -14.37 -3.96
N GLY A 262 -16.74 -13.77 -2.78
CA GLY A 262 -16.90 -14.46 -1.50
C GLY A 262 -15.62 -15.07 -0.96
N THR A 263 -15.37 -14.87 0.33
CA THR A 263 -14.24 -15.43 1.10
C THR A 263 -14.16 -16.96 1.04
N ALA A 264 -15.29 -17.64 0.93
CA ALA A 264 -15.35 -19.10 0.71
C ALA A 264 -14.65 -19.57 -0.59
N ASN A 265 -14.36 -18.64 -1.51
CA ASN A 265 -13.66 -18.90 -2.77
C ASN A 265 -12.25 -18.24 -2.80
N ALA A 266 -11.67 -17.94 -1.63
CA ALA A 266 -10.31 -17.44 -1.53
C ALA A 266 -9.33 -18.39 -2.26
N PRO A 267 -8.38 -17.87 -3.07
CA PRO A 267 -7.37 -18.70 -3.72
C PRO A 267 -6.60 -19.53 -2.68
N GLU A 268 -6.33 -20.79 -3.00
CA GLU A 268 -5.56 -21.66 -2.11
C GLU A 268 -4.12 -21.11 -1.95
N PRO A 269 -3.65 -20.89 -0.71
CA PRO A 269 -2.31 -20.39 -0.49
C PRO A 269 -1.25 -21.45 -0.80
N ILE A 270 -0.06 -21.00 -1.21
CA ILE A 270 1.13 -21.86 -1.29
C ILE A 270 1.50 -22.31 0.14
N PRO A 271 1.85 -23.59 0.39
CA PRO A 271 2.27 -24.04 1.71
C PRO A 271 3.41 -23.19 2.30
N ALA A 272 3.35 -22.96 3.62
CA ALA A 272 4.45 -22.33 4.35
C ALA A 272 5.68 -23.26 4.28
N SER A 273 6.72 -22.81 3.60
CA SER A 273 8.03 -23.49 3.55
C SER A 273 9.05 -22.72 4.37
#